data_AF-A0A9P7KV97-F1
#
_entry.id   AF-A0A9P7KV97-F1
#
_cell.length_a   1.000
_cell.length_b   1.000
_cell.length_c   1.000
_cell.angle_alpha   90.00
_cell.angle_beta   90.00
_cell.angle_gamma   90.00
#
_symmetry.space_group_name_H-M   'P 1'
#
loop_
_entity.id
_entity.type
_entity.pdbx_description
1 polymer ?
#
loop_
_entity_poly.entity_id
_entity_poly.type
_entity_poly.pdbx_seq_one_letter_code
_entity_poly.pdbx_strand_id
1 'polypeptide(L)'
;MSTTDNKEVRKNIEATIDSFLRAYEDGREANDPSIINRVVTPDCTRQLLPASLCEALGVPPEFLMSNDLYEKLFADDLALGGVYNTTPRHLVIDVEARRAAVSTTGDFKYHDGEVIALEFAFTFYFNDDGTKISKAIEVADSNAVLKMAAKARAHAESSVSTASGKGAGAKNSDDIDLSETG
;
A
#
# COMPACT_ATOMS: atom_id res chain seq x y z
N MET A 1 10.35 9.17 -31.05
CA MET A 1 9.80 10.04 -29.98
C MET A 1 10.58 11.33 -29.98
N SER A 2 9.89 12.47 -29.94
CA SER A 2 10.53 13.78 -29.89
C SER A 2 11.09 14.05 -28.49
N THR A 3 12.14 14.87 -28.39
CA THR A 3 12.67 15.36 -27.10
C THR A 3 11.63 16.16 -26.30
N THR A 4 10.63 16.73 -26.97
CA THR A 4 9.51 17.43 -26.34
C THR A 4 8.56 16.45 -25.65
N ASP A 5 8.20 15.34 -26.31
CA ASP A 5 7.35 14.29 -25.76
C ASP A 5 7.97 13.69 -24.49
N ASN A 6 9.30 13.47 -24.49
CA ASN A 6 10.00 12.93 -23.31
C ASN A 6 10.01 13.89 -22.11
N LYS A 7 9.99 15.21 -22.32
CA LYS A 7 9.88 16.18 -21.22
C LYS A 7 8.50 16.16 -20.59
N GLU A 8 7.46 16.00 -21.41
CA GLU A 8 6.08 15.90 -20.94
C GLU A 8 5.84 14.61 -20.17
N VAL A 9 6.27 13.46 -20.72
CA VAL A 9 6.18 12.16 -20.02
C VAL A 9 6.93 12.20 -18.70
N ARG A 10 8.13 12.80 -18.64
CA ARG A 10 8.88 12.98 -17.38
C ARG A 10 8.05 13.73 -16.34
N LYS A 11 7.47 14.87 -16.73
CA LYS A 11 6.63 15.69 -15.84
C LYS A 11 5.40 14.92 -15.35
N ASN A 12 4.78 14.12 -16.23
CA ASN A 12 3.64 13.29 -15.86
C ASN A 12 4.06 12.21 -14.84
N ILE A 13 5.19 11.53 -15.06
CA ILE A 13 5.72 10.55 -14.10
C ILE A 13 5.98 11.19 -12.74
N GLU A 14 6.61 12.37 -12.70
CA GLU A 14 6.86 13.10 -11.45
C GLU A 14 5.56 13.42 -10.70
N ALA A 15 4.55 13.94 -11.41
CA ALA A 15 3.24 14.25 -10.84
C ALA A 15 2.49 13.00 -10.37
N THR A 16 2.55 11.90 -11.13
CA THR A 16 1.94 10.63 -10.79
C THR A 16 2.57 10.04 -9.53
N ILE A 17 3.89 10.10 -9.36
CA ILE A 17 4.58 9.62 -8.16
C ILE A 17 4.22 10.46 -6.93
N ASP A 18 4.26 11.80 -7.04
CA ASP A 18 3.84 12.68 -5.93
C ASP A 18 2.38 12.40 -5.53
N SER A 19 1.50 12.22 -6.51
CA SER A 19 0.10 11.86 -6.26
C SER A 19 -0.05 10.47 -5.64
N PHE A 20 0.73 9.47 -6.06
CA PHE A 20 0.72 8.14 -5.46
C PHE A 20 1.16 8.19 -4.00
N LEU A 21 2.27 8.87 -3.70
CA LEU A 21 2.82 8.95 -2.35
C LEU A 21 1.94 9.75 -1.40
N ARG A 22 1.28 10.81 -1.87
CA ARG A 22 0.32 11.56 -1.04
C ARG A 22 -0.99 10.82 -0.77
N ALA A 23 -1.31 9.78 -1.56
CA ALA A 23 -2.58 9.09 -1.43
C ALA A 23 -2.77 8.45 -0.04
N TYR A 24 -1.69 8.07 0.64
CA TYR A 24 -1.74 7.56 2.01
C TYR A 24 -2.18 8.64 3.02
N GLU A 25 -1.66 9.85 2.89
CA GLU A 25 -2.01 10.99 3.75
C GLU A 25 -3.42 11.48 3.42
N ASP A 26 -3.72 11.66 2.14
CA ASP A 26 -5.03 12.12 1.67
C ASP A 26 -6.14 11.12 2.04
N GLY A 27 -5.87 9.81 1.90
CA GLY A 27 -6.78 8.74 2.30
C GLY A 27 -7.09 8.75 3.79
N ARG A 28 -6.08 9.01 4.63
CA ARG A 28 -6.28 9.23 6.06
C ARG A 28 -7.11 10.48 6.34
N GLU A 29 -6.81 11.61 5.71
CA GLU A 29 -7.51 12.88 5.96
C GLU A 29 -8.98 12.83 5.57
N ALA A 30 -9.27 12.18 4.44
CA ALA A 30 -10.63 11.98 3.97
C ALA A 30 -11.34 10.79 4.65
N ASN A 31 -10.59 9.92 5.34
CA ASN A 31 -11.04 8.60 5.79
C ASN A 31 -11.70 7.81 4.64
N ASP A 32 -11.03 7.79 3.48
CA ASP A 32 -11.50 7.20 2.23
C ASP A 32 -10.41 6.27 1.65
N PRO A 33 -10.60 4.94 1.72
CA PRO A 33 -9.60 4.00 1.25
C PRO A 33 -9.44 4.02 -0.28
N SER A 34 -10.46 4.41 -1.04
CA SER A 34 -10.43 4.39 -2.52
C SER A 34 -9.38 5.34 -3.12
N ILE A 35 -8.96 6.34 -2.34
CA ILE A 35 -7.93 7.31 -2.73
C ILE A 35 -6.60 6.62 -3.06
N ILE A 36 -6.29 5.48 -2.44
CA ILE A 36 -5.03 4.75 -2.67
C ILE A 36 -4.84 4.26 -4.11
N ASN A 37 -5.94 4.14 -4.87
CA ASN A 37 -5.96 3.68 -6.26
C ASN A 37 -6.09 4.82 -7.29
N ARG A 38 -6.09 6.09 -6.88
CA ARG A 38 -6.43 7.22 -7.77
C ARG A 38 -5.55 7.38 -9.02
N VAL A 39 -4.28 6.97 -8.96
CA VAL A 39 -3.31 7.12 -10.05
C VAL A 39 -2.77 5.80 -10.61
N VAL A 40 -3.45 4.68 -10.35
CA VAL A 40 -3.07 3.39 -10.94
C VAL A 40 -3.99 3.02 -12.11
N THR A 41 -3.52 2.13 -12.98
CA THR A 41 -4.38 1.52 -14.01
C THR A 41 -5.39 0.57 -13.35
N PRO A 42 -6.54 0.28 -14.00
CA PRO A 42 -7.55 -0.62 -13.44
C PRO A 42 -7.02 -2.02 -13.12
N ASP A 43 -6.03 -2.49 -13.88
CA ASP A 43 -5.36 -3.78 -13.78
C ASP A 43 -4.01 -3.72 -13.06
N CYS A 44 -3.73 -2.64 -12.34
CA CYS A 44 -2.45 -2.47 -11.64
C CYS A 44 -2.21 -3.58 -10.62
N THR A 45 -0.95 -4.01 -10.54
CA THR A 45 -0.48 -4.99 -9.55
C THR A 45 0.54 -4.36 -8.61
N ARG A 46 0.49 -4.74 -7.34
CA ARG A 46 1.47 -4.34 -6.33
C ARG A 46 2.16 -5.57 -5.75
N GLN A 47 3.48 -5.59 -5.77
CA GLN A 47 4.28 -6.69 -5.25
C GLN A 47 5.02 -6.23 -3.99
N LEU A 48 4.83 -6.94 -2.89
CA LEU A 48 5.60 -6.73 -1.67
C LEU A 48 6.90 -7.54 -1.69
N LEU A 49 7.99 -6.92 -1.25
CA LEU A 49 9.30 -7.51 -1.06
C LEU A 49 9.85 -7.09 0.32
N PRO A 50 10.79 -7.87 0.89
CA PRO A 50 11.39 -9.09 0.35
C PRO A 50 10.45 -10.32 0.42
N ALA A 51 10.75 -11.37 -0.36
CA ALA A 51 10.02 -12.64 -0.33
C ALA A 51 9.85 -13.22 1.09
N SER A 52 10.87 -13.08 1.95
CA SER A 52 10.82 -13.51 3.35
C SER A 52 9.78 -12.76 4.19
N LEU A 53 9.44 -11.51 3.82
CA LEU A 53 8.36 -10.76 4.46
C LEU A 53 7.01 -11.37 4.07
N CYS A 54 6.80 -11.70 2.80
CA CYS A 54 5.60 -12.39 2.33
C CYS A 54 5.38 -13.72 3.06
N GLU A 55 6.43 -14.54 3.17
CA GLU A 55 6.39 -15.80 3.92
C GLU A 55 6.00 -15.58 5.39
N ALA A 56 6.58 -14.57 6.05
CA ALA A 56 6.27 -14.24 7.43
C ALA A 56 4.84 -13.69 7.63
N LEU A 57 4.25 -13.13 6.58
CA LEU A 57 2.85 -12.72 6.53
C LEU A 57 1.90 -13.87 6.15
N GLY A 58 2.43 -15.05 5.79
CA GLY A 58 1.65 -16.22 5.41
C GLY A 58 1.13 -16.19 3.97
N VAL A 59 1.72 -15.35 3.10
CA VAL A 59 1.35 -15.24 1.68
C VAL A 59 2.48 -15.74 0.76
N PRO A 60 2.19 -16.13 -0.50
CA PRO A 60 3.22 -16.58 -1.43
C PRO A 60 4.34 -15.55 -1.66
N PRO A 61 5.61 -15.97 -1.86
CA PRO A 61 6.75 -15.08 -2.11
C PRO A 61 6.59 -14.08 -3.25
N GLU A 62 5.82 -14.44 -4.27
CA GLU A 62 5.57 -13.64 -5.47
C GLU A 62 4.12 -13.13 -5.52
N PHE A 63 3.49 -12.98 -4.35
CA PHE A 63 2.11 -12.52 -4.25
C PHE A 63 1.94 -11.12 -4.87
N LEU A 64 0.95 -11.00 -5.75
CA LEU A 64 0.57 -9.75 -6.40
C LEU A 64 -0.77 -9.30 -5.86
N MET A 65 -0.79 -8.12 -5.25
CA MET A 65 -2.00 -7.49 -4.76
C MET A 65 -2.70 -6.76 -5.91
N SER A 66 -3.98 -7.05 -6.09
CA SER A 66 -4.88 -6.28 -6.94
C SER A 66 -5.22 -4.94 -6.29
N ASN A 67 -5.83 -4.03 -7.06
CA ASN A 67 -6.36 -2.77 -6.54
C ASN A 67 -7.38 -2.98 -5.42
N ASP A 68 -8.31 -3.92 -5.60
CA ASP A 68 -9.36 -4.21 -4.62
C ASP A 68 -8.78 -4.74 -3.30
N LEU A 69 -7.81 -5.65 -3.40
CA LEU A 69 -7.15 -6.17 -2.20
C LEU A 69 -6.35 -5.08 -1.49
N TYR A 70 -5.59 -4.28 -2.24
CA TYR A 70 -4.77 -3.22 -1.64
C TYR A 70 -5.64 -2.14 -0.97
N GLU A 71 -6.77 -1.80 -1.57
CA GLU A 71 -7.75 -0.89 -0.97
C GLU A 71 -8.34 -1.44 0.32
N LYS A 72 -8.66 -2.74 0.36
CA LYS A 72 -9.13 -3.40 1.59
C LYS A 72 -8.06 -3.36 2.69
N LEU A 73 -6.82 -3.69 2.37
CA LEU A 73 -5.71 -3.63 3.34
C LEU A 73 -5.49 -2.20 3.85
N PHE A 74 -5.59 -1.21 2.97
CA PHE A 74 -5.49 0.18 3.37
C PHE A 74 -6.67 0.61 4.24
N ALA A 75 -7.88 0.11 4.00
CA ALA A 75 -9.02 0.34 4.89
C ALA A 75 -8.79 -0.26 6.30
N ASP A 76 -8.19 -1.46 6.38
CA ASP A 76 -7.82 -2.08 7.65
C ASP A 76 -6.76 -1.23 8.40
N ASP A 77 -5.79 -0.66 7.68
CA ASP A 77 -4.83 0.29 8.24
C ASP A 77 -5.52 1.56 8.79
N LEU A 78 -6.46 2.15 8.04
CA LEU A 78 -7.21 3.33 8.48
C LEU A 78 -8.05 3.07 9.75
N ALA A 79 -8.54 1.85 9.93
CA ALA A 79 -9.23 1.45 11.15
C ALA A 79 -8.32 1.47 12.39
N LEU A 80 -7.01 1.32 12.21
CA LEU A 80 -6.00 1.33 13.28
C LEU A 80 -5.34 2.69 13.48
N GLY A 81 -5.27 3.51 12.43
CA GLY A 81 -4.52 4.76 12.42
C GLY A 81 -4.43 5.40 11.05
N GLY A 82 -3.22 5.81 10.65
CA GLY A 82 -2.95 6.25 9.28
C GLY A 82 -1.58 6.89 9.11
N VAL A 83 -1.22 7.16 7.86
CA VAL A 83 0.05 7.82 7.49
C VAL A 83 -0.08 9.34 7.60
N TYR A 84 0.88 9.97 8.28
CA TYR A 84 0.88 11.41 8.54
C TYR A 84 1.89 12.20 7.72
N ASN A 85 2.87 11.51 7.16
CA ASN A 85 3.83 12.10 6.23
C ASN A 85 4.44 11.01 5.36
N THR A 86 4.75 11.37 4.12
CA THR A 86 5.47 10.56 3.16
C THR A 86 6.53 11.43 2.51
N THR A 87 7.79 11.23 2.89
CA THR A 87 8.92 12.01 2.40
C THR A 87 9.68 11.23 1.32
N PRO A 88 9.58 11.60 0.03
CA PRO A 88 10.35 10.96 -1.03
C PRO A 88 11.83 11.34 -0.96
N ARG A 89 12.69 10.38 -1.29
CA ARG A 89 14.15 10.51 -1.37
C ARG A 89 14.65 9.74 -2.59
N HIS A 90 15.73 10.24 -3.19
CA HIS A 90 16.45 9.55 -4.27
C HIS A 90 15.57 9.19 -5.48
N LEU A 91 14.64 10.07 -5.88
CA LEU A 91 13.81 9.84 -7.06
C LEU A 91 14.67 9.74 -8.32
N VAL A 92 14.56 8.62 -9.02
CA VAL A 92 15.18 8.36 -10.32
C VAL A 92 14.09 8.01 -11.33
N ILE A 93 14.13 8.61 -12.52
CA ILE A 93 13.14 8.38 -13.57
C ILE A 93 13.85 8.02 -14.88
N ASP A 94 13.50 6.86 -15.40
CA ASP A 94 13.81 6.37 -16.74
C ASP A 94 12.58 6.58 -17.63
N VAL A 95 12.62 7.67 -18.41
CA VAL A 95 11.54 8.06 -19.32
C VAL A 95 11.41 7.07 -20.48
N GLU A 96 12.53 6.51 -20.95
CA GLU A 96 12.52 5.58 -22.08
C GLU A 96 11.96 4.21 -21.66
N ALA A 97 12.20 3.78 -20.43
CA ALA A 97 11.61 2.54 -19.92
C ALA A 97 10.20 2.73 -19.33
N ARG A 98 9.73 3.98 -19.13
CA ARG A 98 8.49 4.31 -18.40
C ARG A 98 8.55 3.72 -17.00
N ARG A 99 9.65 4.01 -16.31
CA ARG A 99 9.93 3.49 -14.97
C ARG A 99 10.49 4.57 -14.06
N ALA A 100 10.26 4.38 -12.78
CA ALA A 100 10.87 5.21 -11.75
C ALA A 100 11.21 4.37 -10.52
N ALA A 101 12.17 4.86 -9.75
CA ALA A 101 12.48 4.32 -8.43
C ALA A 101 12.54 5.47 -7.42
N VAL A 102 12.05 5.25 -6.21
CA VAL A 102 12.06 6.23 -5.12
C VAL A 102 12.14 5.51 -3.79
N SER A 103 12.92 6.04 -2.85
CA SER A 103 12.86 5.62 -1.46
C SER A 103 11.98 6.59 -0.69
N THR A 104 11.23 6.12 0.30
CA THR A 104 10.40 6.97 1.14
C THR A 104 10.63 6.67 2.61
N THR A 105 10.45 7.70 3.41
CA THR A 105 10.26 7.59 4.86
C THR A 105 8.90 8.17 5.22
N GLY A 106 8.23 7.62 6.21
CA GLY A 106 6.96 8.14 6.70
C GLY A 106 6.67 7.78 8.15
N ASP A 107 5.61 8.34 8.71
CA ASP A 107 5.12 7.96 10.03
C ASP A 107 3.70 7.42 9.95
N PHE A 108 3.51 6.19 10.42
CA PHE A 108 2.20 5.65 10.73
C PHE A 108 1.87 5.95 12.20
N LYS A 109 0.74 6.61 12.46
CA LYS A 109 0.27 6.89 13.82
C LYS A 109 -0.99 6.11 14.09
N TYR A 110 -0.97 5.31 15.14
CA TYR A 110 -2.14 4.58 15.62
C TYR A 110 -3.07 5.48 16.43
N HIS A 111 -4.34 5.11 16.51
CA HIS A 111 -5.34 5.82 17.32
C HIS A 111 -5.01 5.80 18.82
N ASP A 112 -4.23 4.83 19.29
CA ASP A 112 -3.72 4.76 20.67
C ASP A 112 -2.51 5.67 20.95
N GLY A 113 -2.04 6.40 19.93
CA GLY A 113 -0.93 7.35 20.01
C GLY A 113 0.45 6.74 19.75
N GLU A 114 0.57 5.42 19.56
CA GLU A 114 1.83 4.81 19.11
C GLU A 114 2.18 5.28 17.70
N VAL A 115 3.49 5.45 17.43
CA VAL A 115 4.01 5.84 16.12
C VAL A 115 5.06 4.84 15.67
N ILE A 116 4.93 4.38 14.42
CA ILE A 116 5.93 3.54 13.75
C ILE A 116 6.46 4.31 12.54
N ALA A 117 7.80 4.35 12.43
CA ALA A 117 8.46 4.83 11.23
C ALA A 117 8.31 3.79 10.12
N LEU A 118 7.90 4.25 8.95
CA LEU A 118 7.77 3.48 7.73
C LEU A 118 8.92 3.80 6.79
N GLU A 119 9.53 2.77 6.21
CA GLU A 119 10.56 2.90 5.20
C GLU A 119 10.27 1.96 4.04
N PHE A 120 10.22 2.51 2.82
CA PHE A 120 9.95 1.76 1.61
C PHE A 120 10.88 2.19 0.48
N ALA A 121 11.19 1.27 -0.42
CA ALA A 121 11.74 1.56 -1.73
C ALA A 121 10.78 1.04 -2.80
N PHE A 122 10.32 1.95 -3.65
CA PHE A 122 9.40 1.64 -4.72
C PHE A 122 10.13 1.55 -6.06
N THR A 123 9.70 0.61 -6.89
CA THR A 123 9.91 0.63 -8.33
C THR A 123 8.56 0.69 -9.02
N PHE A 124 8.35 1.71 -9.84
CA PHE A 124 7.10 1.94 -10.57
C PHE A 124 7.28 1.68 -12.06
N TYR A 125 6.23 1.13 -12.67
CA TYR A 125 6.04 0.99 -14.10
C TYR A 125 4.82 1.81 -14.49
N PHE A 126 4.92 2.57 -15.57
CA PHE A 126 3.87 3.48 -16.01
C PHE A 126 3.27 3.05 -17.34
N ASN A 127 2.09 3.57 -17.64
CA ASN A 127 1.56 3.58 -19.00
C ASN A 127 2.38 4.52 -19.91
N ASP A 128 2.08 4.50 -21.22
CA ASP A 128 2.89 5.16 -22.25
C ASP A 128 3.11 6.67 -22.01
N ASP A 129 2.12 7.37 -21.47
CA ASP A 129 2.15 8.82 -21.22
C ASP A 129 2.59 9.20 -19.80
N GLY A 130 2.85 8.23 -18.92
CA GLY A 130 3.31 8.45 -17.55
C GLY A 130 2.23 8.88 -16.55
N THR A 131 0.96 8.92 -16.95
CA THR A 131 -0.14 9.43 -16.11
C THR A 131 -0.72 8.40 -15.14
N LYS A 132 -0.42 7.11 -15.32
CA LYS A 132 -0.89 6.01 -14.47
C LYS A 132 0.21 4.99 -14.20
N ILE A 133 0.22 4.44 -12.99
CA ILE A 133 1.09 3.31 -12.60
C ILE A 133 0.38 2.00 -12.96
N SER A 134 1.05 1.14 -13.73
CA SER A 134 0.56 -0.20 -14.10
C SER A 134 1.12 -1.31 -13.22
N LYS A 135 2.26 -1.07 -12.56
CA LYS A 135 2.83 -1.97 -11.57
C LYS A 135 3.65 -1.18 -10.55
N ALA A 136 3.51 -1.54 -9.28
CA ALA A 136 4.42 -1.11 -8.22
C ALA A 136 5.10 -2.33 -7.59
N ILE A 137 6.38 -2.21 -7.30
CA ILE A 137 7.14 -3.15 -6.48
C ILE A 137 7.60 -2.38 -5.25
N GLU A 138 7.31 -2.90 -4.07
CA GLU A 138 7.53 -2.23 -2.79
C GLU A 138 8.49 -3.09 -1.97
N VAL A 139 9.73 -2.64 -1.78
CA VAL A 139 10.64 -3.23 -0.81
C VAL A 139 10.43 -2.51 0.52
N ALA A 140 9.91 -3.21 1.51
CA ALA A 140 9.55 -2.62 2.80
C ALA A 140 10.55 -2.96 3.90
N ASP A 141 10.69 -2.09 4.90
CA ASP A 141 11.22 -2.50 6.19
C ASP A 141 10.30 -3.57 6.80
N SER A 142 10.79 -4.81 6.77
CA SER A 142 10.05 -5.98 7.24
C SER A 142 9.67 -5.86 8.71
N ASN A 143 10.48 -5.20 9.54
CA ASN A 143 10.17 -5.05 10.96
C ASN A 143 8.96 -4.14 11.17
N ALA A 144 8.90 -3.01 10.47
CA ALA A 144 7.77 -2.10 10.54
C ALA A 144 6.47 -2.78 10.06
N VAL A 145 6.50 -3.43 8.90
CA VAL A 145 5.32 -4.12 8.33
C VAL A 145 4.84 -5.26 9.23
N LEU A 146 5.75 -6.07 9.79
CA LEU A 146 5.35 -7.15 10.69
C LEU A 146 4.72 -6.64 11.99
N LYS A 147 5.18 -5.50 12.52
CA LYS A 147 4.53 -4.85 13.66
C LYS A 147 3.12 -4.36 13.30
N MET A 148 2.95 -3.75 12.14
CA MET A 148 1.62 -3.35 11.64
C MET A 148 0.68 -4.54 11.52
N ALA A 149 1.12 -5.62 10.87
CA ALA A 149 0.34 -6.84 10.72
C ALA A 149 -0.02 -7.49 12.06
N ALA A 150 0.90 -7.49 13.04
CA ALA A 150 0.62 -8.00 14.38
C ALA A 150 -0.45 -7.17 15.10
N LYS A 151 -0.41 -5.85 14.97
CA LYS A 151 -1.40 -4.95 15.57
C LYS A 151 -2.77 -5.08 14.91
N ALA A 152 -2.81 -5.27 13.58
CA ALA A 152 -4.04 -5.56 12.86
C ALA A 152 -4.69 -6.88 13.31
N ARG A 153 -3.91 -7.96 13.47
CA ARG A 153 -4.43 -9.25 13.98
C ARG A 153 -5.01 -9.12 15.40
N ALA A 154 -4.29 -8.45 16.31
CA ALA A 154 -4.78 -8.22 17.67
C ALA A 154 -6.09 -7.41 17.70
N HIS A 155 -6.22 -6.40 16.82
CA HIS A 155 -7.45 -5.63 16.69
C HIS A 155 -8.60 -6.49 16.16
N ALA A 156 -8.37 -7.32 15.14
CA ALA A 156 -9.37 -8.26 14.63
C ALA A 156 -9.86 -9.23 15.73
N GLU A 157 -8.96 -9.83 16.50
CA GLU A 157 -9.32 -10.76 17.60
C GLU A 157 -10.13 -10.06 18.70
N SER A 158 -9.77 -8.83 19.08
CA SER A 158 -10.50 -8.07 20.10
C SER A 158 -11.89 -7.59 19.65
N SER A 159 -12.06 -7.27 18.36
CA SER A 159 -13.36 -6.90 17.79
C SER A 159 -14.33 -8.10 17.71
N VAL A 160 -13.81 -9.31 17.49
CA VAL A 160 -14.60 -10.55 17.56
C VAL A 160 -15.00 -10.86 19.01
N SER A 161 -14.06 -10.73 19.96
CA SER A 161 -14.34 -11.00 21.39
C SER A 161 -15.38 -10.05 22.00
N THR A 162 -15.44 -8.79 21.54
CA THR A 162 -16.43 -7.81 22.02
C THR A 162 -17.82 -8.02 21.40
N ALA A 163 -17.91 -8.58 20.19
CA ALA A 163 -19.17 -8.97 19.56
C ALA A 163 -19.82 -10.19 20.25
N SER A 164 -19.03 -11.13 20.78
CA SER A 164 -19.52 -12.29 21.54
C SER A 164 -20.12 -11.99 22.92
N GLY A 165 -20.08 -10.73 23.40
CA GLY A 165 -20.65 -10.30 24.67
C GLY A 165 -22.16 -10.00 24.65
N LYS A 166 -22.82 -10.05 23.48
CA LYS A 166 -24.27 -9.82 23.34
C LYS A 166 -24.91 -10.88 22.44
N GLY A 167 -25.48 -11.92 23.07
CA GLY A 167 -26.53 -12.73 22.45
C GLY A 167 -26.09 -14.13 22.03
N ALA A 168 -26.92 -15.10 22.41
CA ALA A 168 -26.73 -16.52 22.17
C ALA A 168 -26.71 -16.90 20.68
N GLY A 169 -25.79 -17.81 20.33
CA GLY A 169 -25.98 -18.84 19.31
C GLY A 169 -26.03 -18.39 17.85
N ALA A 170 -24.87 -18.25 17.21
CA ALA A 170 -24.66 -18.65 15.82
C ALA A 170 -23.15 -18.81 15.58
N LYS A 171 -22.72 -20.00 15.16
CA LYS A 171 -21.40 -20.20 14.56
C LYS A 171 -21.43 -19.52 13.19
N ASN A 172 -20.51 -18.59 12.95
CA ASN A 172 -19.94 -18.34 11.63
C ASN A 172 -18.46 -18.01 11.85
N SER A 173 -17.60 -18.91 11.36
CA SER A 173 -16.16 -18.72 11.23
C SER A 173 -15.93 -18.19 9.82
N ASP A 174 -15.79 -16.88 9.68
CA ASP A 174 -15.16 -16.29 8.50
C ASP A 174 -13.77 -15.83 8.94
N ASP A 175 -12.86 -16.80 9.01
CA ASP A 175 -11.43 -16.48 8.94
C ASP A 175 -11.21 -15.82 7.57
N ILE A 176 -10.61 -14.64 7.55
CA ILE A 176 -10.13 -14.07 6.29
C ILE A 176 -8.94 -14.92 5.87
N ASP A 177 -9.24 -15.92 5.05
CA ASP A 177 -8.26 -16.77 4.40
C ASP A 177 -7.61 -16.00 3.25
N LEU A 178 -6.37 -15.56 3.46
CA LEU A 178 -5.55 -14.90 2.45
C LEU A 178 -4.97 -15.89 1.41
N SER A 179 -5.34 -17.18 1.47
CA SER A 179 -4.89 -18.21 0.52
C SER A 179 -5.87 -18.49 -0.63
N GLU A 180 -7.09 -17.92 -0.62
CA GLU A 180 -8.14 -18.22 -1.61
C GLU A 180 -8.37 -17.15 -2.69
N THR A 181 -7.36 -16.36 -3.06
CA THR A 181 -7.40 -15.57 -4.31
C THR A 181 -6.15 -15.85 -5.15
N GLY A 182 -6.10 -17.05 -5.70
CA GLY A 182 -5.25 -17.42 -6.84
C GLY A 182 -5.96 -17.23 -8.17
#